data_AF-A0A9P0LLU5-F1
#
_entry.id   AF-A0A9P0LLU5-F1
#
_cell.length_a   1.000
_cell.length_b   1.000
_cell.length_c   1.000
_cell.angle_alpha   90.00
_cell.angle_beta   90.00
_cell.angle_gamma   90.00
#
_symmetry.space_group_name_H-M   'P 1'
#
loop_
_entity.id
_entity.type
_entity.pdbx_description
1 polymer ?
#
loop_
_entity_poly.entity_id
_entity_poly.type
_entity_poly.pdbx_seq_one_letter_code
_entity_poly.pdbx_strand_id
1 'polypeptide(L)'
;MPKTKTENCDICLKEVLDDCQALLCDKCNIWKHKECLSMSNKTYLKLSKSNDDWICGKCKTKDGPGFVSQAKRDYTLADVMAKLEEMDNKYKALFTKYNEQLKIN
;
A
#
# COMPACT_ATOMS: atom_id res chain seq x y z
N MET A 1 32.25 -0.80 25.46
CA MET A 1 32.46 -1.20 24.05
C MET A 1 31.38 -0.54 23.22
N PRO A 2 31.71 0.32 22.24
CA PRO A 2 30.69 0.98 21.43
C PRO A 2 30.10 -0.07 20.49
N LYS A 3 28.76 -0.20 20.52
CA LYS A 3 28.03 -1.16 19.69
C LYS A 3 28.31 -0.84 18.22
N THR A 4 28.94 -1.78 17.52
CA THR A 4 29.15 -1.73 16.09
C THR A 4 27.80 -1.50 15.41
N LYS A 5 27.76 -0.57 14.46
CA LYS A 5 26.57 -0.21 13.70
C LYS A 5 26.19 -1.45 12.87
N THR A 6 25.30 -2.29 13.37
CA THR A 6 24.89 -3.50 12.67
C THR A 6 24.04 -3.09 11.46
N GLU A 7 24.47 -3.51 10.28
CA GLU A 7 23.82 -3.18 9.01
C GLU A 7 22.63 -4.13 8.83
N ASN A 8 21.55 -3.88 9.58
CA ASN A 8 20.37 -4.73 9.58
C ASN A 8 19.38 -4.34 8.48
N CYS A 9 18.73 -5.35 7.91
CA CYS A 9 17.61 -5.15 7.02
C CYS A 9 16.39 -4.64 7.80
N ASP A 10 15.87 -3.45 7.47
CA ASP A 10 14.69 -2.86 8.13
C ASP A 10 13.36 -3.61 7.85
N ILE A 11 13.37 -4.68 7.07
CA ILE A 11 12.18 -5.51 6.79
C ILE A 11 12.19 -6.79 7.62
N CYS A 12 13.30 -7.55 7.59
CA CYS A 12 13.39 -8.81 8.33
C CYS A 12 14.20 -8.72 9.62
N LEU A 13 14.78 -7.55 9.92
CA LEU A 13 15.63 -7.26 11.08
C LEU A 13 16.89 -8.13 11.21
N LYS A 14 17.19 -8.95 10.20
CA LYS A 14 18.41 -9.75 10.11
C LYS A 14 19.58 -8.88 9.63
N GLU A 15 20.79 -9.23 10.05
CA GLU A 15 22.01 -8.63 9.52
C GLU A 15 22.11 -8.87 8.01
N VAL A 16 22.57 -7.85 7.31
CA VAL A 16 22.93 -7.93 5.90
C VAL A 16 24.43 -8.21 5.85
N LEU A 17 24.79 -9.40 5.36
CA LEU A 17 26.17 -9.81 5.14
C LEU A 17 26.63 -9.37 3.73
N ASP A 18 27.94 -9.26 3.51
CA ASP A 18 28.51 -8.86 2.20
C ASP A 18 28.12 -9.82 1.06
N ASP A 19 27.92 -11.10 1.37
CA ASP A 19 27.48 -12.12 0.40
C ASP A 19 25.99 -12.06 0.07
N CYS A 20 25.22 -11.25 0.82
CA CYS A 20 23.78 -11.14 0.62
C CYS A 20 23.45 -10.16 -0.51
N GLN A 21 22.50 -10.55 -1.37
CA GLN A 21 21.94 -9.64 -2.36
C GLN A 21 21.05 -8.60 -1.66
N ALA A 22 21.61 -7.43 -1.40
CA ALA A 22 20.93 -6.32 -0.73
C ALA A 22 21.19 -4.99 -1.43
N LEU A 23 20.31 -4.03 -1.18
CA LEU A 23 20.40 -2.67 -1.69
C LEU A 23 20.42 -1.69 -0.51
N LEU A 24 21.32 -0.72 -0.59
CA LEU A 24 21.41 0.41 0.34
C LEU A 24 20.62 1.59 -0.22
N CYS A 25 19.73 2.16 0.58
CA CYS A 25 18.96 3.34 0.18
C CYS A 25 19.78 4.62 0.34
N ASP A 26 20.00 5.38 -0.74
CA ASP A 26 20.82 6.60 -0.73
C ASP A 26 20.25 7.72 0.16
N LYS A 27 18.95 7.70 0.45
CA LYS A 27 18.31 8.72 1.29
C LYS A 27 18.37 8.42 2.79
N CYS A 28 18.15 7.16 3.18
CA CYS A 28 18.08 6.80 4.61
C CYS A 28 19.27 5.97 5.08
N ASN A 29 20.17 5.57 4.19
CA ASN A 29 21.33 4.74 4.48
C ASN A 29 20.95 3.47 5.26
N ILE A 30 19.86 2.82 4.84
CA ILE A 30 19.38 1.56 5.43
C ILE A 30 19.44 0.48 4.36
N TRP A 31 20.02 -0.66 4.74
CA TRP A 31 20.06 -1.85 3.91
C TRP A 31 18.74 -2.58 3.85
N LYS A 32 18.46 -3.17 2.68
CA LYS A 32 17.28 -4.00 2.47
C LYS A 32 17.66 -5.17 1.57
N HIS A 33 17.40 -6.40 2.04
CA HIS A 33 17.57 -7.59 1.19
C HIS A 33 16.67 -7.49 -0.05
N LYS A 34 17.20 -7.95 -1.17
CA LYS A 34 16.45 -8.08 -2.43
C LYS A 34 15.17 -8.91 -2.25
N GLU A 35 15.27 -10.02 -1.51
CA GLU A 35 14.14 -10.89 -1.19
C GLU A 35 13.08 -10.18 -0.35
N CYS A 36 13.51 -9.41 0.66
CA CYS A 36 12.61 -8.61 1.49
C CYS A 36 11.89 -7.51 0.70
N LEU A 37 12.52 -7.01 -0.37
CA LEU A 37 11.91 -6.07 -1.31
C LEU A 37 11.00 -6.76 -2.35
N SER A 38 10.95 -8.09 -2.37
CA SER A 38 10.32 -8.88 -3.43
C SER A 38 10.77 -8.44 -4.84
N MET A 39 12.04 -8.03 -4.97
CA MET A 39 12.57 -7.50 -6.21
C MET A 39 13.04 -8.64 -7.12
N SER A 40 12.68 -8.55 -8.41
CA SER A 40 13.13 -9.53 -9.41
C SER A 40 14.64 -9.45 -9.66
N ASN A 41 15.27 -10.59 -10.00
CA ASN A 41 16.69 -10.66 -10.37
C ASN A 41 17.03 -9.69 -11.52
N LYS A 42 16.13 -9.57 -12.51
CA LYS A 42 16.32 -8.69 -13.67
C LYS A 42 16.40 -7.23 -13.25
N THR A 43 15.52 -6.80 -12.34
CA THR A 43 15.49 -5.43 -11.83
C THR A 43 16.74 -5.13 -11.01
N TYR A 44 17.14 -6.05 -10.13
CA TYR A 44 18.35 -5.90 -9.32
C TYR A 44 19.61 -5.78 -10.18
N LEU A 45 19.76 -6.66 -11.19
CA LEU A 45 20.91 -6.60 -12.09
C LEU A 45 20.90 -5.32 -12.95
N LYS A 46 19.71 -4.84 -13.34
CA LYS A 46 19.59 -3.56 -14.06
C LYS A 46 20.06 -2.40 -13.18
N LEU A 47 19.64 -2.37 -11.91
CA LEU A 47 20.07 -1.36 -10.94
C LEU A 47 21.58 -1.42 -10.67
N SER A 48 22.14 -2.62 -10.54
CA SER A 48 23.59 -2.81 -10.39
C SER A 48 24.40 -2.35 -11.60
N LYS A 49 23.80 -2.32 -12.79
CA LYS A 49 24.45 -1.86 -14.04
C LYS A 49 24.20 -0.39 -14.33
N SER A 50 23.21 0.22 -13.69
CA SER A 50 22.94 1.65 -13.78
C SER A 50 23.72 2.39 -12.71
N ASN A 51 24.18 3.61 -13.00
CA ASN A 51 24.67 4.53 -11.98
C ASN A 51 23.51 5.35 -11.36
N ASP A 52 22.30 4.80 -11.37
CA ASP A 52 21.11 5.47 -10.87
C ASP A 52 20.98 5.25 -9.36
N ASP A 53 20.69 6.32 -8.62
CA ASP A 53 20.44 6.24 -7.18
C ASP A 53 19.22 5.36 -6.87
N TRP A 54 19.35 4.50 -5.87
CA TRP A 54 18.25 3.66 -5.40
C TRP A 54 17.64 4.20 -4.12
N ILE A 55 16.42 4.70 -4.26
CA ILE A 55 15.62 5.19 -3.13
C ILE A 55 14.59 4.12 -2.73
N CYS A 56 14.58 3.71 -1.46
CA CYS A 56 13.61 2.75 -0.96
C CYS A 56 12.17 3.31 -0.99
N GLY A 57 11.17 2.42 -1.01
CA GLY A 57 9.76 2.82 -1.04
C GLY A 57 9.38 3.80 0.08
N LYS A 58 9.82 3.56 1.32
CA LYS A 58 9.59 4.47 2.46
C LYS A 58 10.16 5.87 2.26
N CYS A 59 11.22 6.00 1.48
CA CYS A 59 11.88 7.28 1.21
C CYS A 59 11.26 8.00 0.00
N LYS A 60 10.85 7.26 -1.03
CA LYS A 60 10.10 7.77 -2.18
C LYS A 60 8.78 8.43 -1.77
N THR A 61 8.20 7.97 -0.66
CA THR A 61 6.86 8.38 -0.21
C THR A 61 6.90 9.52 0.80
N LYS A 62 8.09 10.04 1.12
CA LYS A 62 8.28 11.16 2.04
C LYS A 62 8.46 12.52 1.33
N ASP A 63 8.72 12.52 0.01
CA ASP A 63 8.85 13.75 -0.81
C ASP A 63 7.63 14.02 -1.70
N GLY A 64 6.57 13.23 -1.56
CA GLY A 64 5.31 13.35 -2.29
C GLY A 64 4.22 12.60 -1.53
N PRO A 65 2.93 12.90 -1.75
CA PRO A 65 1.83 12.33 -0.98
C PRO A 65 2.00 10.82 -0.99
N GLY A 66 1.98 10.24 0.21
CA GLY A 66 2.56 8.94 0.50
C GLY A 66 2.10 7.81 -0.40
N PHE A 67 2.79 6.69 -0.28
CA PHE A 67 2.37 5.39 -0.80
C PHE A 67 0.89 5.18 -0.50
N VAL A 68 0.01 5.48 -1.46
CA VAL A 68 -1.40 5.14 -1.35
C VAL A 68 -1.46 3.66 -1.64
N SER A 69 -1.37 2.85 -0.58
CA SER A 69 -1.64 1.43 -0.61
C SER A 69 -3.07 1.25 -1.09
N GLN A 70 -3.24 0.87 -2.37
CA GLN A 70 -4.52 0.81 -3.05
C GLN A 70 -5.21 2.18 -3.12
N ALA A 71 -5.78 2.54 -4.26
CA ALA A 71 -6.87 3.50 -4.28
C ALA A 71 -8.06 2.88 -3.50
N LYS A 72 -8.01 2.86 -2.16
CA LYS A 72 -9.20 2.68 -1.34
C LYS A 72 -9.96 3.97 -1.53
N ARG A 73 -11.05 3.90 -2.30
CA ARG A 73 -12.06 4.96 -2.31
C ARG A 73 -12.33 5.34 -0.86
N ASP A 74 -12.12 6.60 -0.52
CA ASP A 74 -12.35 7.16 0.81
C ASP A 74 -13.87 7.27 1.02
N TYR A 75 -14.56 6.13 1.20
CA TYR A 75 -15.92 6.15 1.71
C TYR A 75 -15.83 6.33 3.22
N THR A 76 -16.49 7.37 3.70
CA THR A 76 -16.74 7.52 5.12
C THR A 76 -17.87 6.59 5.55
N LEU A 77 -17.95 6.31 6.85
CA LEU A 77 -19.09 5.59 7.43
C LEU A 77 -20.42 6.32 7.11
N ALA A 78 -20.38 7.65 7.01
CA ALA A 78 -21.53 8.46 6.64
C ALA A 78 -21.99 8.20 5.21
N ASP A 79 -21.07 8.06 4.25
CA ASP A 79 -21.39 7.74 2.85
C ASP A 79 -22.07 6.37 2.73
N VAL A 80 -21.62 5.40 3.53
CA VAL A 80 -22.21 4.06 3.57
C VAL A 80 -23.62 4.11 4.17
N MET A 81 -23.81 4.83 5.29
CA MET A 81 -25.13 4.98 5.92
C MET A 81 -26.13 5.69 4.99
N ALA A 82 -25.71 6.78 4.33
CA ALA A 82 -26.54 7.49 3.37
C ALA A 82 -26.99 6.59 2.21
N LYS A 83 -26.12 5.68 1.75
CA LYS A 83 -26.47 4.73 0.68
C LYS A 83 -27.49 3.68 1.12
N LEU A 84 -27.38 3.20 2.36
CA LEU A 84 -28.33 2.23 2.93
C LEU A 84 -29.71 2.86 3.09
N GLU A 85 -29.79 4.09 3.57
CA GLU A 85 -31.05 4.84 3.68
C GLU A 85 -31.69 5.09 2.30
N GLU A 86 -30.90 5.46 1.30
CA GLU A 86 -31.39 5.64 -0.08
C GLU A 86 -32.03 4.34 -0.62
N MET A 87 -31.41 3.19 -0.35
CA MET A 87 -31.95 1.89 -0.76
C MET A 87 -33.25 1.53 -0.03
N ASP A 88 -33.31 1.73 1.29
CA ASP A 88 -34.50 1.45 2.08
C ASP A 88 -35.69 2.31 1.64
N ASN A 89 -35.45 3.59 1.36
CA ASN A 89 -36.47 4.51 0.85
C ASN A 89 -37.01 4.07 -0.51
N LYS A 90 -36.13 3.61 -1.43
CA LYS A 90 -36.56 3.08 -2.73
C LYS A 90 -37.41 1.83 -2.59
N TYR A 91 -37.02 0.93 -1.68
CA TYR A 91 -37.78 -0.29 -1.43
C TYR A 91 -39.18 0.02 -0.88
N LYS A 92 -39.28 0.92 0.11
CA LYS A 92 -40.56 1.38 0.66
C LYS A 92 -41.45 2.00 -0.42
N ALA A 93 -40.90 2.87 -1.26
CA ALA A 93 -41.67 3.49 -2.35
C ALA A 93 -42.17 2.46 -3.36
N LEU A 94 -41.35 1.46 -3.71
CA LEU A 94 -41.76 0.39 -4.60
C LEU A 94 -42.86 -0.48 -3.99
N PHE A 95 -42.73 -0.84 -2.71
CA PHE A 95 -43.72 -1.62 -1.98
C PHE A 95 -45.07 -0.90 -1.90
N THR A 96 -45.06 0.41 -1.64
CA THR A 96 -46.29 1.22 -1.65
C THR A 96 -46.97 1.19 -3.02
N LYS A 97 -46.22 1.42 -4.11
CA LYS A 97 -46.77 1.37 -5.47
C LYS A 97 -47.35 0.00 -5.81
N TYR A 98 -46.69 -1.07 -5.41
CA TYR A 98 -47.19 -2.43 -5.60
C TYR A 98 -48.52 -2.65 -4.87
N ASN A 99 -48.63 -2.24 -3.61
CA ASN A 99 -49.86 -2.35 -2.84
C ASN A 99 -51.00 -1.49 -3.39
N GLU A 100 -50.70 -0.32 -3.96
CA GLU A 100 -51.70 0.52 -4.64
C GLU A 100 -52.23 -0.17 -5.90
N GLN A 101 -51.35 -0.77 -6.71
CA GLN A 101 -51.76 -1.53 -7.90
C GLN A 101 -52.65 -2.72 -7.56
N LEU A 102 -52.38 -3.42 -6.46
CA LEU A 102 -53.23 -4.51 -5.96
C LEU A 102 -54.61 -4.07 -5.46
N LYS A 103 -54.78 -2.80 -5.09
CA LYS A 103 -56.09 -2.25 -4.67
C LYS A 103 -56.95 -1.80 -5.83
N ILE A 104 -56.35 -1.59 -7.01
CA ILE A 104 -57.02 -1.07 -8.20
C ILE A 104 -57.46 -2.22 -9.14
N ASN A 105 -56.76 -3.37 -9.11
CA ASN A 105 -57.17 -4.62 -9.75
C ASN A 105 -58.14 -5.44 -8.89
#